data_AF-A0A851R332-F1
#
_entry.id   AF-A0A851R332-F1
#
_cell.length_a   1.000
_cell.length_b   1.000
_cell.length_c   1.000
_cell.angle_alpha   90.00
_cell.angle_beta   90.00
_cell.angle_gamma   90.00
#
_symmetry.space_group_name_H-M   'P 1'
#
loop_
_entity.id
_entity.type
_entity.pdbx_description
1 polymer ?
#
loop_
_entity_poly.entity_id
_entity_poly.type
_entity_poly.pdbx_seq_one_letter_code
_entity_poly.pdbx_strand_id
1 'polypeptide(L)'
;RMEGYGSYTLPTGAEYRGSLWDGMFHGKGELQLIKGGGYRALWDRGRPTQGKYTFTDGLEFDEEKWPYCDGYDRRFYTEICLGFKPPGIPQLTNLDPPKIIPEGCYDCGDGFYNPETRVVVDYKRKFLRNADNDEHEWILRTCRRAWDIPLEHKPKP
;
A
#
# COMPACT_ATOMS: atom_id res chain seq x y z
N ARG A 1 22.43 23.68 14.89
CA ARG A 1 21.82 22.68 15.80
C ARG A 1 20.32 22.82 15.66
N MET A 2 19.63 21.80 15.16
CA MET A 2 18.16 21.84 15.06
C MET A 2 17.57 21.45 16.41
N GLU A 3 16.79 22.36 16.99
CA GLU A 3 16.03 22.13 18.22
C GLU A 3 14.61 22.65 18.04
N GLY A 4 13.66 22.02 18.73
CA GLY A 4 12.24 22.37 18.65
C GLY A 4 11.49 21.56 17.60
N TYR A 5 10.29 22.01 17.23
CA TYR A 5 9.45 21.31 16.27
C TYR A 5 9.86 21.64 14.83
N GLY A 6 10.03 20.63 13.99
CA GLY A 6 10.42 20.82 12.60
C GLY A 6 10.12 19.64 11.71
N SER A 7 10.37 19.82 10.42
CA SER A 7 10.30 18.78 9.40
C SER A 7 11.68 18.44 8.88
N TYR A 8 11.96 17.16 8.66
CA TYR A 8 13.22 16.67 8.10
C TYR A 8 12.98 15.62 7.03
N THR A 9 13.45 15.86 5.81
CA THR A 9 13.41 14.88 4.73
C THR A 9 14.65 14.01 4.78
N LEU A 10 14.45 12.71 4.99
CA LEU A 10 15.53 11.74 4.99
C LEU A 10 16.09 11.55 3.57
N PRO A 11 17.35 11.09 3.41
CA PRO A 11 17.90 10.74 2.09
C PRO A 11 17.08 9.67 1.37
N THR A 12 16.37 8.83 2.12
CA THR A 12 15.43 7.85 1.56
C THR A 12 14.22 8.51 0.92
N GLY A 13 13.94 9.79 1.20
CA GLY A 13 12.79 10.59 0.77
C GLY A 13 11.59 10.55 1.71
N ALA A 14 11.65 9.79 2.81
CA ALA A 14 10.67 9.86 3.88
C ALA A 14 10.73 11.22 4.59
N GLU A 15 9.60 11.71 5.09
CA GLU A 15 9.51 13.00 5.79
C GLU A 15 9.19 12.78 7.26
N TYR A 16 10.07 13.24 8.14
CA TYR A 16 9.81 13.35 9.57
C TYR A 16 9.17 14.69 9.89
N ARG A 17 8.16 14.71 10.75
CA ARG A 17 7.58 15.93 11.35
C ARG A 17 7.43 15.72 12.85
N GLY A 18 8.13 16.52 13.64
CA GLY A 18 8.14 16.31 15.07
C GLY A 18 9.18 17.13 15.79
N SER A 19 9.35 16.82 17.07
CA SER A 19 10.35 17.46 17.91
C SER A 19 11.76 16.95 17.58
N LEU A 20 12.71 17.88 17.55
CA LEU A 20 14.12 17.66 17.28
C LEU A 20 14.93 18.10 18.49
N TRP A 21 15.95 17.32 18.84
CA TRP A 21 16.93 17.66 19.86
C TRP A 21 18.32 17.28 19.39
N ASP A 22 19.23 18.25 19.34
CA ASP A 22 20.58 18.11 18.80
C ASP A 22 20.62 17.53 17.36
N GLY A 23 19.65 17.91 16.53
CA GLY A 23 19.53 17.37 15.16
C GLY A 23 19.02 15.93 15.08
N MET A 24 18.65 15.30 16.20
CA MET A 24 18.03 13.97 16.23
C MET A 24 16.53 14.06 16.49
N PHE A 25 15.76 13.08 16.02
CA PHE A 25 14.34 12.96 16.36
C PHE A 25 14.21 12.71 17.87
N HIS A 26 13.37 13.49 18.54
CA HIS A 26 13.20 13.39 20.00
C HIS A 26 11.81 13.85 20.43
N GLY A 27 11.18 13.19 21.40
CA GLY A 27 9.80 13.46 21.80
C GLY A 27 8.77 12.93 20.79
N LYS A 28 7.62 13.59 20.65
CA LYS A 28 6.56 13.16 19.72
C LYS A 28 6.93 13.52 18.29
N GLY A 29 6.79 12.57 17.37
CA GLY A 29 6.98 12.82 15.95
C GLY A 29 6.38 11.74 15.05
N GLU A 30 6.17 12.10 13.81
CA GLU A 30 5.60 11.25 12.77
C GLU A 30 6.58 11.14 11.60
N LEU A 31 6.80 9.92 11.13
CA LEU A 31 7.58 9.62 9.94
C LEU A 31 6.62 9.19 8.82
N GLN A 32 6.52 9.99 7.77
CA GLN A 32 5.74 9.70 6.56
C GLN A 32 6.64 9.02 5.52
N LEU A 33 6.26 7.83 5.06
CA LEU A 33 7.03 7.10 4.05
C LEU A 33 6.61 7.52 2.63
N ILE A 34 7.52 7.44 1.65
CA ILE A 34 7.26 7.91 0.27
C ILE A 34 6.09 7.19 -0.39
N LYS A 35 5.97 5.88 -0.13
CA LYS A 35 4.88 5.06 -0.66
C LYS A 35 3.56 5.26 0.11
N GLY A 36 3.52 6.30 0.95
CA GLY A 36 2.47 6.60 1.92
C GLY A 36 2.62 5.73 3.17
N GLY A 37 1.61 5.69 4.03
CA GLY A 37 1.74 5.08 5.34
C GLY A 37 2.65 5.90 6.26
N GLY A 38 2.34 5.86 7.55
CA GLY A 38 2.98 6.72 8.54
C GLY A 38 3.35 5.93 9.78
N TYR A 39 4.43 6.35 10.43
CA TYR A 39 4.83 5.83 11.72
C TYR A 39 4.84 6.97 12.75
N ARG A 40 3.84 6.95 13.64
CA ARG A 40 3.73 7.92 14.74
C ARG A 40 4.35 7.31 15.97
N ALA A 41 5.34 8.00 16.54
CA ALA A 41 6.13 7.45 17.65
C ALA A 41 6.60 8.51 18.64
N LEU A 42 6.99 8.02 19.81
CA LEU A 42 7.87 8.70 20.74
C LEU A 42 9.32 8.35 20.38
N TRP A 43 10.14 9.38 20.25
CA TRP A 43 11.52 9.29 19.82
C TRP A 43 12.45 9.66 20.97
N ASP A 44 13.53 8.90 21.15
CA ASP A 44 14.64 9.26 22.02
C ASP A 44 15.95 9.16 21.24
N ARG A 45 16.57 10.32 20.95
CA ARG A 45 17.86 10.45 20.25
C ARG A 45 17.89 9.65 18.94
N GLY A 46 16.85 9.83 18.13
CA GLY A 46 16.68 9.18 16.83
C GLY A 46 16.10 7.76 16.87
N ARG A 47 15.85 7.18 18.05
CA ARG A 47 15.29 5.83 18.19
C ARG A 47 13.83 5.88 18.61
N PRO A 48 12.92 5.16 17.95
CA PRO A 48 11.55 5.06 18.41
C PRO A 48 11.48 4.16 19.66
N THR A 49 10.79 4.61 20.70
CA THR A 49 10.57 3.85 21.94
C THR A 49 9.19 3.20 21.98
N GLN A 50 8.19 3.88 21.42
CA GLN A 50 6.82 3.40 21.26
C GLN A 50 6.25 4.03 20.00
N GLY A 51 5.49 3.28 19.22
CA GLY A 51 4.85 3.85 18.04
C GLY A 51 3.81 2.96 17.42
N LYS A 52 3.06 3.54 16.49
CA LYS A 52 2.05 2.88 15.69
C LYS A 52 2.31 3.14 14.22
N TYR A 53 2.27 2.07 13.44
CA TYR A 53 2.30 2.16 12.00
C TYR A 53 0.86 2.18 11.46
N THR A 54 0.58 3.09 10.55
CA THR A 54 -0.70 3.18 9.85
C THR A 54 -0.43 3.02 8.35
N PHE A 55 -1.07 2.04 7.72
CA PHE A 55 -1.01 1.83 6.28
C PHE A 55 -1.69 2.98 5.51
N THR A 56 -1.47 3.05 4.20
CA THR A 56 -2.03 4.12 3.34
C THR A 56 -3.55 4.17 3.32
N ASP A 57 -4.20 3.04 3.57
CA ASP A 57 -5.65 2.89 3.63
C ASP A 57 -6.22 3.16 5.03
N GLY A 58 -5.39 3.52 6.00
CA GLY A 58 -5.78 3.82 7.37
C GLY A 58 -5.74 2.62 8.32
N LEU A 59 -5.46 1.40 7.83
CA LEU A 59 -5.30 0.23 8.69
C LEU A 59 -4.16 0.48 9.68
N GLU A 60 -4.42 0.35 10.98
CA GLU A 60 -3.37 0.40 12.00
C GLU A 60 -2.76 -0.98 12.19
N PHE A 61 -1.42 -1.06 12.13
CA PHE A 61 -0.69 -2.27 12.49
C PHE A 61 -0.80 -2.55 13.98
N ASP A 62 -1.11 -3.79 14.31
CA ASP A 62 -1.17 -4.31 15.68
C ASP A 62 -0.41 -5.63 15.72
N GLU A 63 0.67 -5.67 16.49
CA GLU A 63 1.54 -6.85 16.62
C GLU A 63 0.89 -7.95 17.48
N GLU A 64 0.10 -7.58 18.48
CA GLU A 64 -0.51 -8.52 19.42
C GLU A 64 -1.81 -9.10 18.86
N LYS A 65 -2.59 -8.28 18.16
CA LYS A 65 -3.92 -8.62 17.66
C LYS A 65 -4.15 -8.06 16.27
N TRP A 66 -3.54 -8.70 15.28
CA TRP A 66 -3.73 -8.38 13.86
C TRP A 66 -5.08 -8.91 13.33
N PRO A 67 -6.06 -8.05 13.01
CA PRO A 67 -7.40 -8.49 12.63
C PRO A 67 -7.62 -8.57 11.11
N TYR A 68 -6.62 -8.19 10.31
CA TYR A 68 -6.77 -8.03 8.87
C TYR A 68 -6.16 -9.19 8.09
N CYS A 69 -6.91 -9.77 7.15
CA CYS A 69 -6.51 -10.98 6.44
C CYS A 69 -6.06 -12.09 7.40
N ASP A 70 -6.77 -12.24 8.53
CA ASP A 70 -6.62 -13.46 9.32
C ASP A 70 -7.26 -14.64 8.55
N GLY A 71 -6.97 -15.88 8.93
CA GLY A 71 -7.48 -17.06 8.23
C GLY A 71 -9.02 -17.18 8.24
N TYR A 72 -9.73 -16.35 9.02
CA TYR A 72 -11.18 -16.37 9.18
C TYR A 72 -11.87 -15.26 8.37
N ASP A 73 -11.25 -14.08 8.27
CA ASP A 73 -11.80 -12.90 7.63
C ASP A 73 -10.97 -12.47 6.41
N ARG A 74 -11.51 -12.79 5.24
CA ARG A 74 -10.93 -12.46 3.93
C ARG A 74 -11.35 -11.09 3.38
N ARG A 75 -12.09 -10.29 4.14
CA ARG A 75 -12.56 -8.98 3.69
C ARG A 75 -11.39 -8.04 3.46
N PHE A 76 -11.52 -7.18 2.44
CA PHE A 76 -10.64 -6.02 2.30
C PHE A 76 -10.89 -5.04 3.46
N TYR A 77 -9.88 -4.25 3.81
CA TYR A 77 -9.98 -3.33 4.95
C TYR A 77 -11.12 -2.32 4.74
N THR A 78 -11.29 -1.85 3.50
CA THR A 78 -12.42 -1.00 3.15
C THR A 78 -13.78 -1.68 3.32
N GLU A 79 -13.90 -2.99 3.09
CA GLU A 79 -15.14 -3.74 3.34
C GLU A 79 -15.42 -3.91 4.84
N ILE A 80 -14.37 -3.99 5.66
CA ILE A 80 -14.49 -3.97 7.12
C ILE A 80 -15.02 -2.61 7.59
N CYS A 81 -14.50 -1.51 7.03
CA CYS A 81 -14.88 -0.15 7.41
C CYS A 81 -16.24 0.29 6.86
N LEU A 82 -16.55 -0.04 5.60
CA LEU A 82 -17.70 0.51 4.85
C LEU A 82 -18.82 -0.52 4.64
N GLY A 83 -18.58 -1.79 4.98
CA GLY A 83 -19.50 -2.88 4.73
C GLY A 83 -19.39 -3.44 3.30
N PHE A 84 -20.23 -4.44 3.00
CA PHE A 84 -20.22 -5.11 1.70
C PHE A 84 -20.93 -4.30 0.63
N LYS A 85 -20.43 -4.44 -0.60
CA LYS A 85 -21.16 -4.02 -1.79
C LYS A 85 -22.42 -4.86 -2.03
N PRO A 86 -23.41 -4.31 -2.73
CA PRO A 86 -24.57 -5.09 -3.16
C PRO A 86 -24.18 -6.36 -3.90
N PRO A 87 -24.98 -7.44 -3.77
CA PRO A 87 -24.77 -8.66 -4.54
C PRO A 87 -24.62 -8.38 -6.03
N GLY A 88 -23.62 -9.01 -6.65
CA GLY A 88 -23.34 -8.84 -8.08
C GLY A 88 -22.32 -7.76 -8.43
N ILE A 89 -21.83 -6.97 -7.47
CA ILE A 89 -20.74 -6.01 -7.69
C ILE A 89 -19.63 -6.29 -6.67
N PRO A 90 -18.87 -7.40 -6.81
CA PRO A 90 -17.82 -7.72 -5.86
C PRO A 90 -16.73 -6.64 -5.88
N GLN A 91 -16.21 -6.29 -4.70
CA GLN A 91 -15.00 -5.49 -4.62
C GLN A 91 -13.80 -6.37 -5.05
N LEU A 92 -13.07 -5.94 -6.08
CA LEU A 92 -11.97 -6.72 -6.66
C LEU A 92 -10.63 -6.47 -5.95
N THR A 93 -10.45 -5.26 -5.43
CA THR A 93 -9.23 -4.82 -4.75
C THR A 93 -9.60 -3.94 -3.58
N ASN A 94 -8.74 -3.81 -2.56
CA ASN A 94 -8.96 -2.89 -1.43
C ASN A 94 -9.20 -1.43 -1.86
N LEU A 95 -8.69 -1.01 -3.03
CA LEU A 95 -9.07 0.25 -3.66
C LEU A 95 -10.32 0.05 -4.52
N ASP A 96 -11.33 0.90 -4.33
CA ASP A 96 -12.55 0.87 -5.14
C ASP A 96 -12.92 2.29 -5.64
N PRO A 97 -13.11 2.51 -6.97
CA PRO A 97 -12.97 1.52 -8.04
C PRO A 97 -11.52 1.03 -8.20
N PRO A 98 -11.32 -0.21 -8.70
CA PRO A 98 -9.99 -0.75 -8.90
C PRO A 98 -9.24 0.05 -9.98
N LYS A 99 -7.90 0.01 -9.93
CA LYS A 99 -7.07 0.67 -10.95
C LYS A 99 -7.38 0.10 -12.33
N ILE A 100 -7.45 0.97 -13.33
CA ILE A 100 -7.56 0.57 -14.74
C ILE A 100 -6.21 0.01 -15.16
N ILE A 101 -6.21 -1.27 -15.54
CA ILE A 101 -5.01 -1.94 -16.02
C ILE A 101 -4.85 -1.61 -17.51
N PRO A 102 -3.65 -1.25 -17.97
CA PRO A 102 -3.40 -0.99 -19.39
C PRO A 102 -3.68 -2.23 -20.23
N GLU A 103 -4.11 -2.05 -21.48
CA GLU A 103 -4.36 -3.18 -22.39
C GLU A 103 -3.13 -4.10 -22.51
N GLY A 104 -3.36 -5.41 -22.56
CA GLY A 104 -2.30 -6.42 -22.60
C GLY A 104 -1.49 -6.58 -21.30
N CYS A 105 -1.77 -5.78 -20.26
CA CYS A 105 -0.97 -5.77 -19.03
C CYS A 105 -1.68 -6.46 -17.84
N TYR A 106 -0.89 -6.70 -16.80
CA TYR A 106 -1.29 -7.29 -15.52
C TYR A 106 -1.04 -6.31 -14.38
N ASP A 107 -1.81 -6.41 -13.30
CA ASP A 107 -1.59 -5.64 -12.06
C ASP A 107 -0.96 -6.53 -11.00
N CYS A 108 0.30 -6.25 -10.67
CA CYS A 108 1.12 -7.04 -9.75
C CYS A 108 1.03 -6.56 -8.30
N GLY A 109 0.16 -5.57 -8.00
CA GLY A 109 0.00 -4.98 -6.68
C GLY A 109 0.99 -3.86 -6.35
N ASP A 110 2.14 -3.80 -7.02
CA ASP A 110 3.11 -2.70 -6.94
C ASP A 110 3.31 -1.94 -8.26
N GLY A 111 2.66 -2.39 -9.33
CA GLY A 111 2.82 -1.84 -10.67
C GLY A 111 2.06 -2.61 -11.74
N PHE A 112 2.20 -2.15 -12.98
CA PHE A 112 1.71 -2.82 -14.17
C PHE A 112 2.82 -3.59 -14.87
N TYR A 113 2.54 -4.85 -15.18
CA TYR A 113 3.43 -5.73 -15.91
C TYR A 113 3.00 -5.91 -17.36
N ASN A 114 3.94 -5.79 -18.29
CA ASN A 114 3.73 -6.08 -19.71
C ASN A 114 4.47 -7.39 -20.07
N PRO A 115 3.76 -8.45 -20.51
CA PRO A 115 4.36 -9.76 -20.78
C PRO A 115 5.22 -9.80 -22.05
N GLU A 116 5.00 -8.90 -23.01
CA GLU A 116 5.78 -8.81 -24.25
C GLU A 116 7.17 -8.24 -23.99
N THR A 117 7.23 -7.18 -23.18
CA THR A 117 8.48 -6.49 -22.83
C THR A 117 9.18 -7.08 -21.61
N ARG A 118 8.47 -7.89 -20.81
CA ARG A 118 8.90 -8.40 -19.50
C ARG A 118 9.20 -7.30 -18.46
N VAL A 119 8.62 -6.10 -18.61
CA VAL A 119 8.86 -4.95 -17.73
C VAL A 119 7.70 -4.74 -16.76
N VAL A 120 8.04 -4.47 -15.50
CA VAL A 120 7.12 -3.91 -14.49
C VAL A 120 7.39 -2.41 -14.35
N VAL A 121 6.33 -1.61 -14.48
CA VAL A 121 6.34 -0.16 -14.19
C VAL A 121 5.44 0.14 -13.02
N ASP A 122 5.75 1.17 -12.21
CA ASP A 122 4.86 1.61 -11.16
C ASP A 122 3.53 2.17 -11.71
N TYR A 123 2.59 2.48 -10.83
CA TYR A 123 1.31 3.07 -11.21
C TYR A 123 1.41 4.47 -11.85
N LYS A 124 2.60 5.12 -11.80
CA LYS A 124 2.94 6.39 -12.47
C LYS A 124 3.75 6.17 -13.77
N ARG A 125 3.86 4.92 -14.24
CA ARG A 125 4.60 4.51 -15.45
C ARG A 125 6.11 4.66 -15.37
N LYS A 126 6.68 4.73 -14.17
CA LYS A 126 8.13 4.71 -13.97
C LYS A 126 8.62 3.27 -13.92
N PHE A 127 9.75 2.99 -14.57
CA PHE A 127 10.38 1.68 -14.53
C PHE A 127 10.63 1.22 -13.08
N LEU A 128 10.27 -0.02 -12.77
CA LEU A 128 10.59 -0.67 -11.50
C LEU A 128 11.62 -1.79 -11.69
N ARG A 129 11.31 -2.78 -12.54
CA ARG A 129 12.15 -3.96 -12.75
C ARG A 129 11.82 -4.68 -14.07
N ASN A 130 12.75 -5.53 -14.50
CA ASN A 130 12.47 -6.59 -15.47
C ASN A 130 12.11 -7.86 -14.69
N ALA A 131 11.01 -8.52 -15.07
CA ALA A 131 10.62 -9.78 -14.46
C ALA A 131 11.48 -10.93 -14.99
N ASP A 132 11.97 -11.77 -14.08
CA ASP A 132 12.60 -13.03 -14.45
C ASP A 132 11.55 -14.07 -14.88
N ASN A 133 11.99 -15.29 -15.19
CA ASN A 133 11.09 -16.34 -15.65
C ASN A 133 10.10 -16.77 -14.56
N ASP A 134 10.53 -16.86 -13.30
CA ASP A 134 9.68 -17.32 -12.20
C ASP A 134 8.60 -16.27 -11.86
N GLU A 135 9.00 -15.00 -11.81
CA GLU A 135 8.07 -13.88 -11.63
C GLU A 135 7.10 -13.78 -12.81
N HIS A 136 7.57 -13.94 -14.05
CA HIS A 136 6.69 -13.96 -15.22
C HIS A 136 5.61 -15.03 -15.11
N GLU A 137 6.00 -16.28 -14.88
CA GLU A 137 5.06 -17.40 -14.78
C GLU A 137 4.09 -17.20 -13.61
N TRP A 138 4.58 -16.66 -12.49
CA TRP A 138 3.74 -16.32 -11.36
C TRP A 138 2.71 -15.24 -11.73
N ILE A 139 3.14 -14.13 -12.33
CA ILE A 139 2.26 -13.02 -12.72
C ILE A 139 1.18 -13.50 -13.69
N LEU A 140 1.56 -14.24 -14.74
CA LEU A 140 0.59 -14.75 -15.73
C LEU A 140 -0.49 -15.63 -15.10
N ARG A 141 -0.13 -16.38 -14.05
CA ARG A 141 -1.01 -17.32 -13.36
C ARG A 141 -1.90 -16.66 -12.30
N THR A 142 -1.41 -15.65 -11.59
CA THR A 142 -2.04 -15.19 -10.33
C THR A 142 -2.54 -13.75 -10.36
N CYS A 143 -1.98 -12.88 -11.22
CA CYS A 143 -2.28 -11.46 -11.19
C CYS A 143 -3.54 -11.12 -11.99
N ARG A 144 -4.20 -10.02 -11.57
CA ARG A 144 -5.36 -9.47 -12.28
C ARG A 144 -4.95 -8.94 -13.65
N ARG A 145 -5.78 -9.15 -14.66
CA ARG A 145 -5.53 -8.84 -16.07
C ARG A 145 -6.41 -7.70 -16.54
N ALA A 146 -5.95 -6.96 -17.55
CA ALA A 146 -6.72 -5.86 -18.11
C ALA A 146 -8.09 -6.26 -18.69
N TRP A 147 -8.20 -7.50 -19.15
CA TRP A 147 -9.44 -8.07 -19.68
C TRP A 147 -10.24 -8.86 -18.64
N ASP A 148 -9.86 -8.81 -17.36
CA ASP A 148 -10.73 -9.30 -16.28
C ASP A 148 -11.89 -8.31 -16.11
N ILE A 149 -13.00 -8.64 -16.73
CA ILE A 149 -14.24 -7.86 -16.64
C ILE A 149 -14.80 -8.02 -15.22
N PRO A 150 -15.07 -6.93 -14.47
CA PRO A 150 -15.93 -7.01 -13.29
C PRO A 150 -17.28 -7.49 -13.80
N LEU A 151 -17.66 -8.72 -13.49
CA LEU A 151 -18.91 -9.32 -13.96
C LEU A 151 -20.07 -8.34 -13.70
N GLU A 152 -20.61 -7.73 -14.75
CA GLU A 152 -21.89 -7.02 -14.64
C GLU A 152 -22.95 -8.07 -14.31
N HIS A 153 -23.46 -8.04 -13.08
CA HIS A 153 -24.58 -8.87 -12.72
C HIS A 153 -25.83 -8.35 -13.42
N LYS A 154 -26.17 -8.93 -14.57
CA LYS A 154 -27.50 -8.77 -15.15
C LYS A 154 -28.45 -9.58 -14.26
N PRO A 155 -29.40 -8.96 -13.54
CA PRO A 155 -30.39 -9.72 -12.79
C PRO A 155 -31.07 -10.69 -13.76
N LYS A 156 -31.21 -11.95 -13.34
CA LYS A 156 -32.00 -12.92 -14.10
C LYS A 156 -33.46 -12.41 -14.13
N PRO A 157 -34.14 -12.47 -15.29
CA PRO A 157 -35.53 -12.05 -15.41
C PRO A 157 -36.46 -12.87 -14.51
#